data_AF-A0A8J5NFK6-F1
#
_entry.id   AF-A0A8J5NFK6-F1
#
_cell.length_a   1.000
_cell.length_b   1.000
_cell.length_c   1.000
_cell.angle_alpha   90.00
_cell.angle_beta   90.00
_cell.angle_gamma   90.00
#
_symmetry.space_group_name_H-M   'P 1'
#
loop_
_entity.id
_entity.type
_entity.pdbx_description
1 polymer ?
#
loop_
_entity_poly.entity_id
_entity_poly.type
_entity_poly.pdbx_seq_one_letter_code
_entity_poly.pdbx_strand_id
1 'polypeptide(L)' 'MKSFKEDPQVTVLLMSIGTGAVGLNLTAANYVHIVEPQWNPSVEEQAIARALRMGQTRSVTVFRYMMKDTVEQYT' A
#
# COMPACT_ATOMS: atom_id res chain seq x y z
N MET A 1 3.67 12.21 7.29
CA MET A 1 2.90 12.49 6.05
C MET A 1 3.41 13.69 5.26
N LYS A 2 3.60 14.87 5.87
CA LYS A 2 4.10 16.06 5.17
C LYS A 2 5.46 15.82 4.48
N SER A 3 6.45 15.32 5.22
CA SER A 3 7.77 15.01 4.67
C SER A 3 7.73 14.01 3.51
N PHE A 4 6.96 12.94 3.61
CA PHE A 4 6.79 11.97 2.52
C PHE A 4 6.17 12.56 1.23
N LYS A 5 5.42 13.67 1.34
CA LYS A 5 4.82 14.34 0.18
C LYS A 5 5.71 15.42 -0.42
N GLU A 6 6.50 16.10 0.40
CA GLU A 6 7.18 17.34 0.04
C GLU A 6 8.71 17.20 -0.01
N ASP A 7 9.29 16.24 0.71
CA ASP A 7 10.74 16.03 0.79
C ASP A 7 11.17 14.92 -0.19
N PRO A 8 11.94 15.25 -1.25
CA PRO A 8 12.44 14.26 -2.20
C PRO A 8 13.38 13.21 -1.58
N GLN A 9 13.95 13.47 -0.41
CA GLN A 9 14.81 12.50 0.29
C GLN A 9 14.01 11.43 1.05
N VAL A 10 12.72 11.67 1.32
CA VAL A 10 11.85 10.72 2.05
C VAL A 10 10.98 9.97 1.05
N THR A 11 11.53 8.86 0.53
CA THR A 11 10.91 8.09 -0.56
C THR A 11 10.09 6.87 -0.09
N VAL A 12 10.20 6.50 1.19
CA VAL A 12 9.54 5.31 1.75
C VAL A 12 8.66 5.70 2.94
N LEU A 13 7.44 5.17 2.94
CA LEU A 13 6.52 5.23 4.07
C LEU A 13 6.19 3.79 4.51
N LEU A 14 6.55 3.45 5.75
CA LEU A 14 6.15 2.20 6.38
C LEU A 14 4.85 2.41 7.16
N MET A 15 3.92 1.48 7.01
CA MET A 15 2.65 1.51 7.71
C MET A 15 2.07 0.10 7.83
N SER A 16 1.26 -0.14 8.86
CA SER A 16 0.45 -1.36 8.93
C SER A 16 -0.78 -1.26 8.03
N ILE A 17 -1.25 -2.38 7.49
CA ILE A 17 -2.43 -2.37 6.61
C ILE A 17 -3.67 -1.82 7.34
N GLY A 18 -3.83 -2.14 8.62
CA GLY A 18 -4.93 -1.61 9.44
C GLY A 18 -4.92 -0.07 9.55
N THR A 19 -3.74 0.55 9.66
CA THR A 19 -3.64 2.03 9.66
C THR A 19 -3.76 2.63 8.26
N GLY A 20 -3.43 1.86 7.21
CA GLY A 20 -3.67 2.24 5.82
C GLY A 20 -5.14 2.31 5.42
N ALA A 21 -6.00 1.55 6.09
CA ALA A 21 -7.45 1.59 5.86
C ALA A 21 -8.11 2.88 6.37
N VAL A 22 -7.52 3.57 7.36
CA VAL A 22 -8.12 4.74 8.04
C VAL A 22 -7.60 6.09 7.51
N GLY A 23 -8.34 6.69 6.57
CA GLY A 23 -8.33 8.15 6.33
C GLY A 23 -7.08 8.80 5.72
N LEU A 24 -6.00 8.06 5.46
CA LEU A 24 -4.77 8.61 4.90
C LEU A 24 -4.86 8.85 3.38
N ASN A 25 -4.31 9.97 2.90
CA ASN A 25 -4.20 10.27 1.47
C ASN A 25 -2.78 9.93 0.97
N LEU A 26 -2.68 8.84 0.22
CA LEU A 26 -1.44 8.24 -0.29
C LEU A 26 -1.17 8.54 -1.77
N THR A 27 -1.78 9.57 -2.36
CA THR A 27 -1.55 9.93 -3.78
C THR A 27 -0.09 10.28 -4.13
N ALA A 28 0.79 10.50 -3.15
CA ALA A 28 2.22 10.66 -3.40
C ALA A 28 2.94 9.33 -3.72
N ALA A 29 2.38 8.20 -3.27
CA ALA A 29 2.93 6.87 -3.50
C ALA A 29 2.40 6.29 -4.82
N ASN A 30 3.32 5.72 -5.61
CA ASN A 30 3.01 5.02 -6.86
C ASN A 30 3.55 3.58 -6.88
N TYR A 31 4.26 3.17 -5.83
CA TYR A 31 4.67 1.79 -5.59
C TYR A 31 4.11 1.35 -4.24
N VAL A 32 3.36 0.26 -4.23
CA VAL A 32 2.75 -0.31 -3.03
C VAL A 32 3.31 -1.71 -2.84
N HIS A 33 3.98 -1.94 -1.71
CA HIS A 33 4.57 -3.22 -1.35
C HIS A 33 3.77 -3.84 -0.21
N ILE A 34 3.14 -4.99 -0.47
CA ILE A 34 2.34 -5.74 0.50
C ILE A 34 3.15 -6.95 0.92
N VAL A 35 3.74 -6.83 2.10
CA VAL A 35 4.74 -7.77 2.63
C VAL A 35 4.13 -8.77 3.61
N GLU A 36 2.91 -8.50 4.09
CA GLU A 36 2.17 -9.39 5.00
C GLU A 36 0.94 -9.99 4.31
N PRO A 37 0.64 -11.28 4.52
CA PRO A 37 -0.59 -11.89 4.04
C PRO A 37 -1.82 -11.29 4.75
N GLN A 38 -2.87 -10.98 3.99
CA GLN A 38 -4.13 -10.46 4.53
C GLN A 38 -5.29 -11.42 4.29
N TRP A 39 -5.82 -11.95 5.39
CA TRP A 39 -6.94 -12.89 5.40
C TRP A 39 -8.25 -12.31 4.86
N ASN A 40 -8.34 -10.98 4.85
CA ASN A 40 -9.47 -10.26 4.28
C ASN A 40 -9.00 -9.43 3.07
N PRO A 41 -9.23 -9.91 1.84
CA PRO A 41 -8.85 -9.22 0.61
C PRO A 41 -9.36 -7.77 0.54
N SER A 42 -10.54 -7.49 1.10
CA SER A 42 -11.12 -6.15 1.09
C SER A 42 -10.31 -5.14 1.90
N VAL A 43 -9.57 -5.57 2.94
CA VAL A 43 -8.72 -4.66 3.73
C VAL A 43 -7.52 -4.24 2.88
N GLU A 44 -6.93 -5.17 2.14
CA GLU A 44 -5.85 -4.89 1.21
C GLU A 44 -6.31 -3.95 0.08
N GLU A 45 -7.44 -4.27 -0.56
CA GLU A 45 -8.02 -3.43 -1.60
C GLU A 45 -8.30 -2.01 -1.11
N GLN A 46 -8.81 -1.86 0.10
CA GLN A 46 -9.02 -0.54 0.71
C GLN A 46 -7.72 0.22 0.94
N ALA A 47 -6.65 -0.45 1.36
CA ALA A 47 -5.33 0.16 1.52
C ALA A 47 -4.75 0.59 0.16
N ILE A 48 -4.83 -0.26 -0.87
CA ILE A 48 -4.38 0.06 -2.24
C ILE A 48 -5.20 1.22 -2.83
N ALA A 49 -6.52 1.22 -2.62
CA ALA A 49 -7.42 2.26 -3.11
C ALA A 49 -7.07 3.67 -2.59
N ARG A 50 -6.28 3.78 -1.50
CA ARG A 50 -5.76 5.07 -1.02
C ARG A 50 -4.64 5.63 -1.90
N ALA A 51 -3.85 4.78 -2.55
CA ALA A 51 -2.84 5.17 -3.53
C ALA A 51 -3.48 5.42 -4.92
N LEU A 52 -4.51 4.62 -5.27
CA LEU A 52 -5.31 4.73 -6.49
C LEU A 52 -6.42 5.79 -6.41
N ARG A 53 -6.20 6.90 -5.68
CA ARG A 53 -7.23 7.92 -5.46
C ARG A 53 -7.29 8.93 -6.60
N MET A 54 -8.45 9.55 -6.80
CA MET A 54 -8.64 10.68 -7.71
C MET A 54 -7.58 11.76 -7.47
N GLY A 55 -6.87 12.15 -8.53
CA GLY A 55 -5.72 13.07 -8.48
C GLY A 55 -4.35 12.40 -8.59
N GLN A 56 -4.29 11.06 -8.53
CA GLN A 56 -3.09 10.32 -8.90
C GLN A 56 -2.92 10.33 -10.43
N THR A 57 -1.80 10.85 -10.91
CA THR A 57 -1.48 10.93 -12.35
C THR A 57 -0.42 9.91 -12.78
N ARG A 58 0.27 9.30 -11.80
CA ARG A 58 1.32 8.29 -12.04
C ARG A 58 0.70 6.90 -12.01
N SER A 59 1.20 5.99 -12.85
CA SER A 59 0.81 4.59 -12.77
C SER A 59 1.22 4.02 -11.40
N VAL A 60 0.27 3.37 -10.73
CA VAL A 60 0.49 2.73 -9.43
C VAL A 60 0.75 1.25 -9.66
N THR A 61 1.91 0.76 -9.22
CA THR A 61 2.25 -0.66 -9.26
C THR A 61 2.15 -1.27 -7.87
N VAL A 62 1.45 -2.39 -7.77
CA VAL A 62 1.28 -3.13 -6.53
C VAL A 62 2.09 -4.42 -6.59
N PHE A 63 2.94 -4.63 -5.60
CA PHE A 63 3.72 -5.84 -5.42
C PHE A 63 3.16 -6.61 -4.23
N ARG A 64 2.78 -7.87 -4.47
CA ARG A 64 2.45 -8.84 -3.42
C ARG A 64 3.57 -9.85 -3.32
N TYR A 65 4.06 -10.06 -2.10
CA TYR A 65 5.04 -11.09 -1.82
C TYR A 65 4.29 -12.32 -1.31
N MET A 66 4.51 -13.46 -1.96
CA MET A 66 3.95 -14.75 -1.54
C MET A 66 5.09 -15.76 -1.46
N MET A 67 5.26 -16.38 -0.30
CA MET A 67 6.12 -17.55 -0.17
C MET A 67 5.42 -18.80 -0.67
N LYS A 68 6.15 -19.64 -1.41
CA LYS A 68 5.66 -20.94 -1.86
C LYS A 68 5.65 -21.93 -0.71
N ASP A 69 4.71 -22.87 -0.75
CA ASP A 69 4.59 -23.96 0.23
C ASP A 69 4.38 -23.46 1.68
N THR A 70 3.77 -22.28 1.83
CA THR A 70 3.37 -21.71 3.13
C THR A 70 1.88 -21.40 3.19
N VAL A 71 1.39 -21.03 4.37
CA VAL A 71 -0.01 -20.62 4.60
C VAL A 71 -0.46 -19.46 3.70
N GLU A 72 0.48 -18.65 3.20
CA GLU A 72 0.20 -17.49 2.36
C GLU A 72 -0.40 -17.87 1.00
N GLN A 73 -0.13 -19.07 0.49
CA GLN A 73 -0.68 -19.55 -0.78
C GLN A 73 -2.19 -19.80 -0.72
N TYR A 74 -2.74 -19.97 0.48
CA TYR A 74 -4.15 -20.29 0.70
C TYR A 74 -4.98 -19.07 1.12
N THR A 75 -4.38 -17.87 1.08
CA THR A 75 -5.00 -16.60 1.49
C THR A 75 -5.45 -15.77 0.30
#